data_AF-A0A7S0SGC4-F1
#
_entry.id   AF-A0A7S0SGC4-F1
#
_cell.length_a   1.000
_cell.length_b   1.000
_cell.length_c   1.000
_cell.angle_alpha   90.00
_cell.angle_beta   90.00
_cell.angle_gamma   90.00
#
_symmetry.space_group_name_H-M   'P 1'
#
loop_
_entity.id
_entity.type
_entity.pdbx_description
1 polymer ?
#
loop_
_entity_poly.entity_id
_entity_poly.type
_entity_poly.pdbx_seq_one_letter_code
_entity_poly.pdbx_strand_id
1 'polypeptide(L)'
;MSRPSFRARPIDVTQSLSIIREVLDDEQAIHREVDHAHKNLDSHNEEVLTKPVDSKSSKDGKDKEIPIPEIRNVPSYEQDYRANYVQTVTYLRSTTFGAPEPEVVEYDLDNEDEDWLEKYNDGQNRLPGEKLEVMMWKLETACGEVNEVSMSNNAALAAEKGQIISYTDKCAAIAGTMALPKERALELLQEVSGRPAILEAVYHYWTAKRGRTGKPCLRRLQPPPAPNDNNPFNVFRQREKTNRPQTRRRRENDQPSFEKMRQIRKNMEMVYAIVELQLRREQLKFEAVQCEIDAQMLQITLRHEPRTLHEEVESTYAAKPSARALTSKEAEWSAAKPMSLPLSQVEVVMRSDGTYGLGGERYAMAVTGAAGG
;
A
#
# COMPACT_ATOMS: atom_id res chain seq x y z
N MET A 1 46.66 -31.23 -56.01
CA MET A 1 46.00 -31.64 -54.75
C MET A 1 47.01 -31.55 -53.62
N SER A 2 46.99 -30.48 -52.83
CA SER A 2 47.82 -30.35 -51.62
C SER A 2 46.98 -30.82 -50.44
N ARG A 3 47.35 -31.93 -49.81
CA ARG A 3 46.71 -32.37 -48.56
C ARG A 3 47.09 -31.37 -47.46
N PRO A 4 46.13 -30.67 -46.82
CA PRO A 4 46.46 -29.85 -45.66
C PRO A 4 46.95 -30.79 -44.57
N SER A 5 48.24 -30.72 -44.23
CA SER A 5 48.78 -31.52 -43.13
C SER A 5 48.20 -30.98 -41.84
N PHE A 6 47.31 -31.75 -41.21
CA PHE A 6 46.94 -31.56 -39.82
C PHE A 6 48.17 -31.91 -38.98
N ARG A 7 49.03 -30.92 -38.75
CA ARG A 7 50.11 -31.06 -37.78
C ARG A 7 49.49 -30.77 -36.43
N ALA A 8 49.09 -31.82 -35.71
CA ALA A 8 48.64 -31.69 -34.34
C ALA A 8 49.71 -30.91 -33.57
N ARG A 9 49.38 -29.71 -33.11
CA ARG A 9 50.29 -28.95 -32.26
C ARG A 9 50.46 -29.77 -30.97
N PRO A 10 51.69 -29.96 -30.48
CA PRO A 10 51.90 -30.63 -29.19
C PRO A 10 51.01 -29.97 -28.14
N ILE A 11 50.34 -30.77 -27.31
CA ILE A 11 49.52 -30.26 -26.21
C ILE A 11 50.44 -29.39 -25.36
N ASP A 12 50.12 -28.10 -25.31
CA ASP A 12 50.83 -27.16 -24.47
C ASP A 12 50.34 -27.35 -23.04
N VAL A 13 51.12 -28.09 -22.26
CA VAL A 13 50.82 -28.40 -20.86
C VAL A 13 50.79 -27.13 -20.00
N THR A 14 51.32 -26.01 -20.51
CA THR A 14 51.29 -24.69 -19.85
C THR A 14 50.08 -23.85 -20.23
N GLN A 15 49.26 -24.30 -21.19
CA GLN A 15 48.04 -23.61 -21.58
C GLN A 15 47.04 -23.65 -20.41
N SER A 16 46.62 -22.47 -19.96
CA SER A 16 45.61 -22.34 -18.90
C SER A 16 44.27 -22.93 -19.36
N LEU A 17 43.67 -23.76 -18.50
CA LEU A 17 42.36 -24.36 -18.74
C LEU A 17 41.27 -23.29 -18.90
N SER A 18 40.33 -23.50 -19.83
CA SER A 18 39.12 -22.68 -19.94
C SER A 18 38.29 -22.86 -18.67
N ILE A 19 38.05 -21.77 -17.95
CA ILE A 19 37.16 -21.77 -16.80
C ILE A 19 35.74 -21.85 -17.36
N ILE A 20 35.13 -23.03 -17.25
CA ILE A 20 33.70 -23.22 -17.54
C ILE A 20 32.96 -22.66 -16.32
N ARG A 21 32.43 -21.45 -16.46
CA ARG A 21 31.37 -20.96 -15.57
C ARG A 21 30.10 -21.57 -16.14
N GLU A 22 29.39 -22.33 -15.32
CA GLU A 22 28.35 -23.28 -15.75
C GLU A 22 27.44 -22.74 -16.86
N VAL A 23 27.13 -23.64 -17.81
CA VAL A 23 26.42 -23.48 -19.10
C VAL A 23 27.35 -23.22 -20.30
N LEU A 24 27.54 -24.28 -21.08
CA LEU A 24 27.96 -24.19 -22.47
C LEU A 24 26.88 -23.42 -23.23
N ASP A 25 27.19 -22.24 -23.76
CA ASP A 25 26.52 -21.81 -24.98
C ASP A 25 26.95 -22.81 -26.07
N ASP A 26 26.02 -23.67 -26.49
CA ASP A 26 26.20 -24.64 -27.57
C ASP A 26 26.46 -24.00 -28.95
N GLU A 27 26.65 -22.68 -28.99
CA GLU A 27 27.02 -21.94 -30.19
C GLU A 27 28.51 -21.61 -30.21
N GLN A 28 29.34 -22.66 -30.32
CA GLN A 28 30.54 -22.56 -31.16
C GLN A 28 30.11 -22.49 -32.64
N ALA A 29 29.20 -21.57 -32.95
CA ALA A 29 28.86 -21.20 -34.30
C ALA A 29 29.96 -20.26 -34.79
N ILE A 30 30.76 -20.74 -35.74
CA ILE A 30 31.65 -19.90 -36.53
C ILE A 30 30.76 -18.94 -37.34
N HIS A 31 30.31 -17.85 -36.72
CA HIS A 31 29.49 -16.85 -37.38
C HIS A 31 30.41 -15.83 -38.03
N ARG A 32 30.52 -15.89 -39.35
CA ARG A 32 31.07 -14.79 -40.16
C ARG A 32 30.17 -13.57 -39.94
N GLU A 33 30.77 -12.46 -39.51
CA GLU A 33 30.09 -11.16 -39.44
C GLU A 33 29.59 -10.73 -40.82
N VAL A 34 28.31 -10.37 -40.87
CA VAL A 34 27.74 -9.51 -41.90
C VAL A 34 27.29 -8.25 -41.19
N ASP A 35 28.02 -7.16 -41.41
CA ASP A 35 27.73 -5.85 -40.80
C ASP A 35 26.43 -5.26 -41.37
N HIS A 36 25.50 -4.91 -40.48
CA HIS A 36 24.38 -4.02 -40.77
C HIS A 36 24.53 -2.75 -39.92
N ALA A 37 24.69 -1.62 -40.63
CA ALA A 37 25.15 -0.33 -40.12
C ALA A 37 24.26 0.38 -39.08
N HIS A 38 23.19 -0.26 -38.59
CA HIS A 38 22.28 0.31 -37.59
C HIS A 38 22.51 -0.19 -36.16
N LYS A 39 23.40 -1.17 -35.94
CA LYS A 39 23.77 -1.68 -34.61
C LYS A 39 24.64 -0.70 -33.80
N ASN A 40 25.25 0.29 -34.47
CA ASN A 40 26.27 1.15 -33.87
C ASN A 40 25.74 2.20 -32.87
N LEU A 41 24.46 2.56 -32.94
CA LEU A 41 23.91 3.68 -32.15
C LEU A 41 23.51 3.29 -30.72
N ASP A 42 23.21 2.01 -30.46
CA ASP A 42 22.85 1.51 -29.11
C ASP A 42 23.89 0.52 -28.53
N SER A 43 24.93 0.21 -29.33
CA SER A 43 26.01 -0.74 -29.01
C SER A 43 26.70 -0.49 -27.67
N HIS A 44 26.88 0.78 -27.29
CA HIS A 44 27.66 1.15 -26.10
C HIS A 44 26.95 0.83 -24.79
N ASN A 45 25.61 0.73 -24.80
CA ASN A 45 24.84 0.49 -23.58
C ASN A 45 24.65 -1.01 -23.32
N GLU A 46 24.54 -1.82 -24.39
CA GLU A 46 24.45 -3.28 -24.31
C GLU A 46 25.83 -3.96 -24.12
N GLU A 47 26.93 -3.35 -24.59
CA GLU A 47 28.30 -3.88 -24.39
C GLU A 47 28.73 -3.97 -22.91
N VAL A 48 28.18 -3.13 -22.03
CA VAL A 48 28.60 -3.08 -20.62
C VAL A 48 28.09 -4.29 -19.83
N LEU A 49 26.99 -4.91 -20.29
CA LEU A 49 26.36 -6.05 -19.60
C LEU A 49 26.95 -7.40 -20.02
N THR A 50 27.72 -7.46 -21.11
CA THR A 50 28.17 -8.71 -21.74
C THR A 50 29.68 -8.90 -21.77
N LYS A 51 30.50 -7.93 -21.33
CA LYS A 51 31.97 -8.10 -21.32
C LYS A 51 32.43 -9.03 -20.18
N PRO A 52 33.07 -10.19 -20.49
CA PRO A 52 34.13 -10.68 -19.62
C PRO A 52 35.28 -9.66 -19.70
N VAL A 53 35.89 -9.35 -18.58
CA VAL A 53 36.91 -8.30 -18.46
C VAL A 53 38.06 -8.56 -19.46
N ASP A 54 38.17 -7.74 -20.50
CA ASP A 54 39.33 -7.72 -21.39
C ASP A 54 40.58 -7.29 -20.60
N SER A 55 41.40 -8.27 -20.28
CA SER A 55 42.61 -8.23 -19.45
C SER A 55 43.80 -7.52 -20.11
N LYS A 56 43.60 -6.35 -20.74
CA LYS A 56 44.66 -5.64 -21.47
C LYS A 56 44.88 -4.18 -21.11
N SER A 57 44.45 -3.70 -19.94
CA SER A 57 44.77 -2.33 -19.52
C SER A 57 45.03 -2.11 -18.02
N SER A 58 45.72 -3.03 -17.32
CA SER A 58 46.36 -2.70 -16.05
C SER A 58 47.82 -3.14 -16.02
N LYS A 59 48.71 -2.17 -15.79
CA LYS A 59 50.16 -2.37 -15.67
C LYS A 59 50.58 -2.80 -14.26
N ASP A 60 49.62 -3.02 -13.35
CA ASP A 60 49.85 -3.55 -12.01
C ASP A 60 48.91 -4.74 -11.78
N GLY A 61 49.50 -5.93 -11.77
CA GLY A 61 48.78 -7.21 -11.73
C GLY A 61 47.88 -7.35 -10.50
N LYS A 62 46.58 -7.19 -10.74
CA LYS A 62 45.44 -7.85 -10.08
C LYS A 62 44.16 -7.23 -10.66
N ASP A 63 43.84 -7.57 -11.91
CA ASP A 63 42.50 -7.35 -12.45
C ASP A 63 41.55 -8.27 -11.66
N LYS A 64 41.00 -7.73 -10.57
CA LYS A 64 39.93 -8.39 -9.81
C LYS A 64 38.71 -8.35 -10.71
N GLU A 65 38.50 -9.42 -11.47
CA GLU A 65 37.31 -9.61 -12.28
C GLU A 65 36.07 -9.43 -11.38
N ILE A 66 35.22 -8.46 -11.71
CA ILE A 66 34.02 -8.17 -10.94
C ILE A 66 33.01 -9.27 -11.28
N PRO A 67 32.53 -10.06 -10.30
CA PRO A 67 31.55 -11.09 -10.59
C PRO A 67 30.23 -10.45 -11.05
N ILE A 68 29.73 -10.90 -12.20
CA ILE A 68 28.42 -10.51 -12.74
C ILE A 68 27.38 -11.50 -12.19
N PRO A 69 26.27 -11.05 -11.58
CA PRO A 69 25.23 -11.93 -11.09
C PRO A 69 24.47 -12.60 -12.24
N GLU A 70 24.01 -13.83 -12.01
CA GLU A 70 23.16 -14.58 -12.94
C GLU A 70 21.77 -13.92 -13.08
N ILE A 71 21.27 -13.82 -14.31
CA ILE A 71 19.89 -13.38 -14.58
C ILE A 71 19.01 -14.62 -14.66
N ARG A 72 17.98 -14.71 -13.81
CA ARG A 72 17.04 -15.82 -13.77
C ARG A 72 15.66 -15.39 -14.23
N ASN A 73 15.11 -16.11 -15.20
CA ASN A 73 13.74 -15.89 -15.66
C ASN A 73 12.75 -16.55 -14.69
N VAL A 74 11.71 -15.81 -14.32
CA VAL A 74 10.64 -16.30 -13.43
C VAL A 74 9.43 -16.67 -14.29
N PRO A 75 9.07 -17.97 -14.41
CA PRO A 75 7.99 -18.40 -15.30
C PRO A 75 6.61 -17.82 -14.97
N SER A 76 6.35 -17.54 -13.69
CA SER A 76 5.06 -16.99 -13.22
C SER A 76 4.94 -15.48 -13.36
N TYR A 77 5.99 -14.78 -13.83
CA TYR A 77 6.04 -13.31 -13.81
C TYR A 77 4.81 -12.64 -14.45
N GLU A 78 4.41 -13.09 -15.64
CA GLU A 78 3.26 -12.53 -16.37
C GLU A 78 1.90 -12.81 -15.70
N GLN A 79 1.83 -13.88 -14.89
CA GLN A 79 0.65 -14.21 -14.09
C GLN A 79 0.59 -13.36 -12.82
N ASP A 80 1.73 -13.22 -12.14
CA ASP A 80 1.86 -12.54 -10.86
C ASP A 80 1.79 -11.01 -11.01
N TYR A 81 2.33 -10.46 -12.11
CA TYR A 81 2.43 -9.02 -12.37
C TYR A 81 1.73 -8.63 -13.67
N ARG A 82 0.42 -8.36 -13.58
CA ARG A 82 -0.37 -7.90 -14.74
C ARG A 82 -0.07 -6.44 -15.07
N ALA A 83 0.09 -6.14 -16.36
CA ALA A 83 0.33 -4.79 -16.88
C ALA A 83 -0.92 -3.90 -16.90
N ASN A 84 -1.49 -3.60 -15.72
CA ASN A 84 -2.72 -2.82 -15.57
C ASN A 84 -2.49 -1.31 -15.38
N TYR A 85 -1.24 -0.85 -15.38
CA TYR A 85 -0.90 0.55 -15.15
C TYR A 85 -1.16 1.41 -16.40
N VAL A 86 -1.94 2.47 -16.25
CA VAL A 86 -2.17 3.48 -17.29
C VAL A 86 -1.34 4.72 -16.97
N GLN A 87 -0.36 5.03 -17.82
CA GLN A 87 0.51 6.18 -17.63
C GLN A 87 -0.29 7.49 -17.70
N THR A 88 -0.12 8.32 -16.67
CA THR A 88 -0.73 9.65 -16.62
C THR A 88 0.04 10.64 -17.48
N VAL A 89 -0.66 11.64 -18.02
CA VAL A 89 -0.03 12.74 -18.80
C VAL A 89 0.88 13.60 -17.92
N THR A 90 0.63 13.64 -16.61
CA THR A 90 1.43 14.37 -15.63
C THR A 90 2.33 13.44 -14.83
N TYR A 91 3.40 13.99 -14.26
CA TYR A 91 4.24 13.24 -13.33
C TYR A 91 3.47 12.80 -12.09
N LEU A 92 3.80 11.60 -11.61
CA LEU A 92 3.26 11.03 -10.38
C LEU A 92 3.52 11.99 -9.22
N ARG A 93 2.45 12.44 -8.60
CA ARG A 93 2.51 13.16 -7.33
C ARG A 93 2.31 12.12 -6.24
N SER A 94 3.26 12.04 -5.32
CA SER A 94 3.14 11.19 -4.14
C SER A 94 1.81 11.46 -3.43
N THR A 95 1.16 10.41 -2.94
CA THR A 95 -0.03 10.46 -2.08
C THR A 95 0.31 11.01 -0.68
N THR A 96 1.22 12.00 -0.60
CA THR A 96 1.68 12.60 0.64
C THR A 96 0.78 13.77 0.98
N PHE A 97 -0.35 13.45 1.63
CA PHE A 97 -0.91 14.09 2.82
C PHE A 97 -2.41 13.74 2.94
N GLY A 98 -2.75 12.86 3.86
CA GLY A 98 -4.11 12.73 4.39
C GLY A 98 -5.09 11.87 3.59
N ALA A 99 -4.68 11.20 2.52
CA ALA A 99 -5.45 10.04 2.05
C ALA A 99 -5.40 8.99 3.17
N PRO A 100 -6.54 8.44 3.63
CA PRO A 100 -6.51 7.30 4.53
C PRO A 100 -5.65 6.23 3.87
N GLU A 101 -4.77 5.59 4.65
CA GLU A 101 -4.09 4.41 4.15
C GLU A 101 -5.16 3.45 3.64
N PRO A 102 -5.00 2.89 2.43
CA PRO A 102 -5.93 1.87 1.97
C PRO A 102 -5.99 0.79 3.05
N GLU A 103 -7.19 0.28 3.32
CA GLU A 103 -7.38 -0.82 4.27
C GLU A 103 -6.76 -2.08 3.64
N VAL A 104 -5.44 -2.18 3.78
CA VAL A 104 -4.62 -3.26 3.26
C VAL A 104 -4.43 -4.24 4.39
N VAL A 105 -4.84 -5.48 4.13
CA VAL A 105 -4.52 -6.60 4.99
C VAL A 105 -3.01 -6.81 4.90
N GLU A 106 -2.30 -6.56 6.00
CA GLU A 106 -0.82 -6.66 6.05
C GLU A 106 -0.35 -8.13 6.18
N TYR A 107 -1.26 -9.03 6.53
CA TYR A 107 -0.93 -10.43 6.80
C TYR A 107 -1.02 -11.25 5.52
N ASP A 108 0.11 -11.81 5.07
CA ASP A 108 0.17 -12.81 4.02
C ASP A 108 0.28 -14.20 4.65
N LEU A 109 -0.44 -15.20 4.10
CA LEU A 109 -0.32 -16.58 4.56
C LEU A 109 1.08 -17.13 4.29
N ASP A 110 1.69 -17.74 5.30
CA ASP A 110 2.91 -18.50 5.12
C ASP A 110 2.62 -19.98 4.82
N ASN A 111 3.67 -20.76 4.53
CA ASN A 111 3.52 -22.19 4.24
C ASN A 111 2.83 -22.98 5.36
N GLU A 112 2.99 -22.56 6.63
CA GLU A 112 2.32 -23.22 7.76
C GLU A 112 0.81 -22.93 7.75
N ASP A 113 0.42 -21.70 7.40
CA ASP A 113 -0.96 -21.29 7.23
C ASP A 113 -1.63 -22.01 6.07
N GLU A 114 -0.95 -22.11 4.93
CA GLU A 114 -1.44 -22.83 3.75
C GLU A 114 -1.67 -24.32 4.06
N ASP A 115 -0.69 -24.97 4.72
CA ASP A 115 -0.79 -26.36 5.17
C ASP A 115 -1.95 -26.57 6.15
N TRP A 116 -2.16 -25.63 7.07
CA TRP A 116 -3.27 -25.69 8.01
C TRP A 116 -4.62 -25.50 7.31
N LEU A 117 -4.67 -24.53 6.38
CA LEU A 117 -5.88 -24.19 5.66
C LEU A 117 -6.33 -25.32 4.74
N GLU A 118 -5.40 -25.98 4.03
CA GLU A 118 -5.69 -27.15 3.21
C GLU A 118 -6.30 -28.29 4.04
N LYS A 119 -5.71 -28.59 5.20
CA LYS A 119 -6.21 -29.61 6.14
C LYS A 119 -7.57 -29.24 6.71
N TYR A 120 -7.79 -27.98 7.07
CA TYR A 120 -9.05 -27.52 7.63
C TYR A 120 -10.19 -27.56 6.60
N ASN A 121 -9.86 -27.24 5.34
CA ASN A 121 -10.80 -27.24 4.23
C ASN A 121 -11.17 -28.65 3.79
N ASP A 122 -10.26 -29.63 3.90
CA ASP A 122 -10.49 -31.05 3.57
C ASP A 122 -11.10 -31.21 2.16
N GLY A 123 -10.48 -30.53 1.19
CA GLY A 123 -10.94 -30.48 -0.21
C GLY A 123 -12.22 -29.66 -0.44
N GLN A 124 -12.81 -29.06 0.60
CA GLN A 124 -13.97 -28.17 0.52
C GLN A 124 -13.57 -26.73 0.80
N ASN A 125 -14.10 -25.75 0.07
CA ASN A 125 -13.79 -24.33 0.33
C ASN A 125 -14.58 -23.79 1.55
N ARG A 126 -14.26 -24.27 2.77
CA ARG A 126 -14.94 -23.89 4.02
C ARG A 126 -14.50 -22.51 4.50
N LEU A 127 -13.20 -22.23 4.35
CA LEU A 127 -12.56 -20.96 4.65
C LEU A 127 -11.65 -20.57 3.46
N PRO A 128 -11.95 -19.49 2.74
CA PRO A 128 -11.03 -18.93 1.74
C PRO A 128 -9.76 -18.35 2.39
N GLY A 129 -8.63 -18.42 1.67
CA GLY A 129 -7.34 -17.89 2.15
C GLY A 129 -7.39 -16.40 2.50
N GLU A 130 -7.96 -15.58 1.62
CA GLU A 130 -8.15 -14.14 1.84
C GLU A 130 -8.88 -13.83 3.16
N LYS A 131 -9.85 -14.68 3.54
CA LYS A 131 -10.55 -14.50 4.82
C LYS A 131 -9.67 -14.87 6.00
N LEU A 132 -8.84 -15.91 5.88
CA LEU A 132 -7.87 -16.26 6.91
C LEU A 132 -6.86 -15.13 7.11
N GLU A 133 -6.37 -14.51 6.03
CA GLU A 133 -5.46 -13.34 6.09
C GLU A 133 -6.09 -12.19 6.87
N VAL A 134 -7.32 -11.79 6.52
CA VAL A 134 -8.06 -10.72 7.22
C VAL A 134 -8.23 -11.07 8.71
N MET A 135 -8.59 -12.31 9.01
CA MET A 135 -8.79 -12.77 10.39
C MET A 135 -7.48 -12.75 11.20
N MET A 136 -6.39 -13.25 10.64
CA MET A 136 -5.06 -13.25 11.27
C MET A 136 -4.56 -11.82 11.47
N TRP A 137 -4.74 -10.95 10.47
CA TRP A 137 -4.41 -9.54 10.56
C TRP A 137 -5.17 -8.84 11.69
N LYS A 138 -6.51 -8.96 11.75
CA LYS A 138 -7.33 -8.36 12.82
C LYS A 138 -6.93 -8.83 14.21
N LEU A 139 -6.60 -10.12 14.38
CA LEU A 139 -6.13 -10.66 15.66
C LEU A 139 -4.75 -10.12 16.05
N GLU A 140 -3.81 -10.08 15.10
CA GLU A 140 -2.46 -9.56 15.33
C GLU A 140 -2.47 -8.06 15.66
N THR A 141 -3.22 -7.25 14.90
CA THR A 141 -3.29 -5.80 15.14
C THR A 141 -3.94 -5.49 16.49
N ALA A 142 -5.09 -6.09 16.79
CA ALA A 142 -5.77 -5.89 18.08
C ALA A 142 -4.92 -6.38 19.26
N CYS A 143 -4.26 -7.53 19.15
CA CYS A 143 -3.35 -8.02 20.18
C CYS A 143 -2.14 -7.08 20.34
N GLY A 144 -1.60 -6.57 19.24
CA GLY A 144 -0.51 -5.60 19.21
C GLY A 144 -0.85 -4.30 19.93
N GLU A 145 -2.03 -3.73 19.65
CA GLU A 145 -2.51 -2.49 20.29
C GLU A 145 -2.64 -2.66 21.82
N VAL A 146 -3.26 -3.74 22.28
CA VAL A 146 -3.42 -3.99 23.72
C VAL A 146 -2.06 -4.26 24.38
N ASN A 147 -1.17 -4.97 23.69
CA ASN A 147 0.21 -5.18 24.15
C ASN A 147 0.97 -3.85 24.26
N GLU A 148 0.83 -2.93 23.31
CA GLU A 148 1.48 -1.63 23.34
C GLU A 148 1.04 -0.80 24.55
N VAL A 149 -0.27 -0.73 24.81
CA VAL A 149 -0.83 -0.05 25.98
C VAL A 149 -0.31 -0.67 27.28
N SER A 150 -0.35 -2.00 27.39
CA SER A 150 0.14 -2.73 28.57
C SER A 150 1.64 -2.50 28.79
N MET A 151 2.44 -2.52 27.72
CA MET A 151 3.87 -2.28 27.77
C MET A 151 4.22 -0.84 28.14
N SER A 152 3.45 0.14 27.67
CA SER A 152 3.61 1.55 28.05
C SER A 152 3.39 1.74 29.56
N ASN A 153 2.31 1.15 30.10
CA ASN A 153 2.02 1.18 31.53
C ASN A 153 3.11 0.48 32.36
N ASN A 154 3.54 -0.71 31.94
CA ASN A 154 4.61 -1.44 32.61
C ASN A 154 5.93 -0.66 32.56
N ALA A 155 6.24 0.00 31.44
CA ALA A 155 7.45 0.81 31.31
C ALA A 155 7.42 2.04 32.21
N ALA A 156 6.26 2.70 32.35
CA ALA A 156 6.07 3.81 33.28
C ALA A 156 6.27 3.36 34.74
N LEU A 157 5.66 2.25 35.14
CA LEU A 157 5.81 1.68 36.48
C LEU A 157 7.26 1.25 36.79
N ALA A 158 7.97 0.69 35.80
CA ALA A 158 9.38 0.35 35.94
C ALA A 158 10.23 1.62 36.12
N ALA A 159 9.95 2.67 35.33
CA ALA A 159 10.66 3.94 35.41
C ALA A 159 10.46 4.64 36.77
N GLU A 160 9.25 4.60 37.33
CA GLU A 160 8.98 5.09 38.70
C GLU A 160 9.81 4.35 39.77
N LYS A 161 10.07 3.07 39.56
CA LYS A 161 10.93 2.24 40.42
C LYS A 161 12.43 2.36 40.11
N GLY A 162 12.82 3.25 39.18
CA GLY A 162 14.21 3.38 38.72
C GLY A 162 14.74 2.15 37.95
N GLN A 163 13.84 1.30 37.45
CA GLN A 163 14.14 0.09 36.69
C GLN A 163 13.89 0.30 35.20
N ILE A 164 14.52 -0.52 34.36
CA ILE A 164 14.31 -0.54 32.91
C ILE A 164 13.90 -1.95 32.52
N ILE A 165 12.80 -2.08 31.77
CA ILE A 165 12.36 -3.38 31.24
C ILE A 165 13.40 -3.87 30.24
N SER A 166 13.96 -5.06 30.50
CA SER A 166 14.96 -5.68 29.64
C SER A 166 14.35 -6.06 28.28
N TYR A 167 15.19 -6.18 27.25
CA TYR A 167 14.74 -6.60 25.92
C TYR A 167 14.08 -8.00 25.95
N THR A 168 14.62 -8.91 26.74
CA THR A 168 14.07 -10.27 26.90
C THR A 168 12.69 -10.25 27.53
N ASP A 169 12.47 -9.42 28.55
CA ASP A 169 11.15 -9.30 29.19
C ASP A 169 10.13 -8.67 28.24
N LYS A 170 10.55 -7.69 27.42
CA LYS A 170 9.69 -7.11 26.37
C LYS A 170 9.26 -8.16 25.35
N CYS A 171 10.20 -9.00 24.90
CA CYS A 171 9.90 -10.08 23.96
C CYS A 171 8.93 -11.09 24.57
N ALA A 172 9.16 -11.52 25.80
CA ALA A 172 8.29 -12.48 26.50
C ALA A 172 6.88 -11.92 26.72
N ALA A 173 6.75 -10.65 27.10
CA ALA A 173 5.45 -10.01 27.31
C ALA A 173 4.63 -9.91 26.01
N ILE A 174 5.28 -9.59 24.89
CA ILE A 174 4.62 -9.40 23.58
C ILE A 174 4.38 -10.74 22.85
N ALA A 175 5.12 -11.79 23.19
CA ALA A 175 4.95 -13.13 22.60
C ALA A 175 3.55 -13.71 22.85
N GLY A 176 3.04 -13.54 24.08
CA GLY A 176 1.76 -14.11 24.50
C GLY A 176 0.54 -13.47 23.83
N THR A 177 -0.58 -14.19 23.86
CA THR A 177 -1.90 -13.72 23.40
C THR A 177 -2.81 -13.29 24.55
N MET A 178 -2.35 -13.44 25.80
CA MET A 178 -3.14 -13.22 27.02
C MET A 178 -3.69 -11.80 27.16
N ALA A 179 -3.04 -10.81 26.52
CA ALA A 179 -3.51 -9.43 26.54
C ALA A 179 -4.83 -9.24 25.80
N LEU A 180 -5.15 -10.11 24.82
CA LEU A 180 -6.41 -10.07 24.07
C LEU A 180 -7.33 -11.21 24.57
N PRO A 181 -8.39 -10.91 25.34
CA PRO A 181 -9.34 -11.92 25.80
C PRO A 181 -10.01 -12.67 24.63
N LYS A 182 -10.34 -13.95 24.84
CA LYS A 182 -10.94 -14.81 23.81
C LYS A 182 -12.25 -14.22 23.30
N GLU A 183 -13.08 -13.69 24.18
CA GLU A 183 -14.39 -13.11 23.81
C GLU A 183 -14.20 -11.96 22.82
N ARG A 184 -13.27 -11.04 23.14
CA ARG A 184 -12.96 -9.91 22.26
C ARG A 184 -12.36 -10.35 20.93
N ALA A 185 -11.49 -11.37 20.95
CA ALA A 185 -10.92 -11.94 19.74
C ALA A 185 -12.01 -12.52 18.83
N LEU A 186 -12.97 -13.27 19.37
CA LEU A 186 -14.07 -13.85 18.58
C LEU A 186 -15.03 -12.78 18.02
N GLU A 187 -15.31 -11.72 18.78
CA GLU A 187 -16.10 -10.57 18.28
C GLU A 187 -15.47 -9.94 17.03
N LEU A 188 -14.15 -9.74 17.02
CA LEU A 188 -13.42 -9.17 15.88
C LEU A 188 -13.55 -10.06 14.62
N LEU A 189 -13.57 -11.38 14.81
CA LEU A 189 -13.69 -12.34 13.71
C LEU A 189 -15.13 -12.40 13.16
N GLN A 190 -16.13 -12.06 13.96
CA GLN A 190 -17.54 -12.11 13.56
C GLN A 190 -17.86 -11.16 12.41
N GLU A 191 -17.12 -10.05 12.27
CA GLU A 191 -17.21 -9.12 11.14
C GLU A 191 -16.82 -9.77 9.79
N VAL A 192 -15.99 -10.82 9.82
CA VAL A 192 -15.46 -11.49 8.62
C VAL A 192 -16.26 -12.75 8.26
N SER A 193 -16.75 -13.47 9.28
CA SER A 193 -17.54 -14.69 9.09
C SER A 193 -18.57 -14.88 10.21
N GLY A 194 -19.80 -15.24 9.82
CA GLY A 194 -20.88 -15.54 10.76
C GLY A 194 -20.88 -16.97 11.32
N ARG A 195 -19.89 -17.81 10.99
CA ARG A 195 -19.85 -19.24 11.36
C ARG A 195 -18.99 -19.47 12.61
N PRO A 196 -19.56 -19.77 13.79
CA PRO A 196 -18.82 -19.89 15.05
C PRO A 196 -17.67 -20.90 15.01
N ALA A 197 -17.87 -22.05 14.35
CA ALA A 197 -16.84 -23.09 14.21
C ALA A 197 -15.57 -22.58 13.51
N ILE A 198 -15.71 -21.69 12.52
CA ILE A 198 -14.55 -21.07 11.85
C ILE A 198 -13.83 -20.12 12.81
N LEU A 199 -14.58 -19.30 13.55
CA LEU A 199 -13.99 -18.32 14.47
C LEU A 199 -13.19 -19.02 15.57
N GLU A 200 -13.75 -20.09 16.14
CA GLU A 200 -13.05 -20.89 17.15
C GLU A 200 -11.80 -21.57 16.57
N ALA A 201 -11.92 -22.21 15.40
CA ALA A 201 -10.80 -22.88 14.76
C ALA A 201 -9.63 -21.93 14.47
N VAL A 202 -9.92 -20.74 13.91
CA VAL A 202 -8.91 -19.72 13.60
C VAL A 202 -8.29 -19.14 14.87
N TYR A 203 -9.09 -18.86 15.91
CA TYR A 203 -8.54 -18.41 17.20
C TYR A 203 -7.60 -19.45 17.82
N HIS A 204 -7.99 -20.72 17.81
CA HIS A 204 -7.15 -21.81 18.32
C HIS A 204 -5.88 -22.00 17.50
N TYR A 205 -5.97 -21.90 16.18
CA TYR A 205 -4.81 -21.91 15.30
C TYR A 205 -3.85 -20.76 15.59
N TRP A 206 -4.36 -19.53 15.63
CA TRP A 206 -3.57 -18.31 15.90
C TRP A 206 -2.86 -18.38 17.25
N THR A 207 -3.57 -18.76 18.31
CA THR A 207 -2.98 -18.92 19.65
C THR A 207 -1.90 -20.01 19.69
N ALA A 208 -2.12 -21.13 19.01
CA ALA A 208 -1.12 -22.20 18.91
C ALA A 208 0.11 -21.78 18.08
N LYS A 209 -0.10 -21.05 16.98
CA LYS A 209 0.98 -20.48 16.16
C LYS A 209 1.82 -19.51 16.98
N ARG A 210 1.20 -18.56 17.67
CA ARG A 210 1.87 -17.61 18.59
C ARG A 210 2.62 -18.32 19.73
N GLY A 211 2.03 -19.39 20.27
CA GLY A 211 2.68 -20.21 21.30
C GLY A 211 3.94 -20.92 20.82
N ARG A 212 3.94 -21.43 19.59
CA ARG A 212 5.12 -22.10 18.98
C ARG A 212 6.20 -21.11 18.55
N THR A 213 5.82 -20.01 17.91
CA THR A 213 6.79 -19.03 17.37
C THR A 213 7.39 -18.14 18.45
N GLY A 214 6.66 -17.92 19.56
CA GLY A 214 7.11 -17.07 20.66
C GLY A 214 7.26 -15.59 20.28
N LYS A 215 6.58 -15.15 19.22
CA LYS A 215 6.63 -13.77 18.71
C LYS A 215 5.36 -13.43 17.93
N PRO A 216 4.95 -12.15 17.87
CA PRO A 216 3.95 -11.69 16.92
C PRO A 216 4.27 -12.13 15.49
N CYS A 217 3.24 -12.46 14.73
CA CYS A 217 3.41 -12.89 13.35
C CYS A 217 3.84 -11.69 12.48
N LEU A 218 3.24 -10.52 12.72
CA LEU A 218 3.58 -9.29 12.00
C LEU A 218 4.90 -8.70 12.50
N ARG A 219 5.82 -8.43 11.57
CA ARG A 219 7.18 -7.95 11.89
C ARG A 219 7.19 -6.60 12.60
N ARG A 220 6.27 -5.69 12.27
CA ARG A 220 6.18 -4.35 12.89
C ARG A 220 5.77 -4.40 14.37
N LEU A 221 5.09 -5.46 14.78
CA LEU A 221 4.64 -5.66 16.17
C LEU A 221 5.73 -6.31 17.04
N GLN A 222 6.79 -6.83 16.44
CA GLN A 222 7.91 -7.39 17.18
C GLN A 222 8.78 -6.27 17.76
N PRO A 223 9.29 -6.43 19.00
CA PRO A 223 10.18 -5.44 19.60
C PRO A 223 11.38 -5.09 18.71
N PRO A 224 11.79 -3.81 18.65
CA PRO A 224 12.99 -3.44 17.91
C PRO A 224 14.21 -4.10 18.55
N PRO A 225 15.20 -4.57 17.75
CA PRO A 225 16.39 -5.23 18.29
C PRO A 225 17.12 -4.35 19.29
N ALA A 226 17.69 -4.98 20.32
CA ALA A 226 18.42 -4.27 21.36
C ALA A 226 19.60 -3.45 20.76
N PRO A 227 19.92 -2.25 21.29
CA PRO A 227 20.98 -1.40 20.76
C PRO A 227 22.38 -2.04 20.78
N ASN A 228 22.59 -2.97 21.70
CA ASN A 228 23.86 -3.65 21.98
C ASN A 228 23.85 -5.12 21.55
N ASP A 229 22.83 -5.59 20.82
CA ASP A 229 22.86 -6.96 20.33
C ASP A 229 23.88 -7.09 19.18
N ASN A 230 24.64 -8.19 19.20
CA ASN A 230 25.78 -8.45 18.31
C ASN A 230 25.40 -9.33 17.12
N ASN A 231 24.16 -9.79 17.04
CA ASN A 231 23.68 -10.64 15.95
C ASN A 231 23.72 -9.87 14.61
N PRO A 232 24.47 -10.36 13.60
CA PRO A 232 24.57 -9.71 12.29
C PRO A 232 23.24 -9.68 11.51
N PHE A 233 22.29 -10.56 11.83
CA PHE A 233 20.97 -10.61 11.18
C PHE A 233 19.99 -9.55 11.70
N ASN A 234 20.33 -8.88 12.82
CA ASN A 234 19.48 -7.88 13.44
C ASN A 234 19.93 -6.46 13.05
N VAL A 235 19.10 -5.80 12.24
CA VAL A 235 19.32 -4.44 11.68
C VAL A 235 18.38 -3.40 12.30
N PHE A 236 18.54 -2.12 11.94
CA PHE A 236 17.70 -1.00 12.38
C PHE A 236 17.57 -0.83 13.91
N ARG A 237 18.67 -1.07 14.64
CA ARG A 237 18.74 -0.89 16.09
C ARG A 237 18.45 0.57 16.46
N GLN A 238 17.42 0.81 17.27
CA GLN A 238 17.09 2.14 17.74
C GLN A 238 18.14 2.61 18.76
N ARG A 239 19.04 3.52 18.36
CA ARG A 239 20.10 4.06 19.22
C ARG A 239 19.72 5.35 19.93
N GLU A 240 18.78 6.10 19.34
CA GLU A 240 18.25 7.30 19.97
C GLU A 240 17.38 6.92 21.16
N LYS A 241 17.75 7.39 22.35
CA LYS A 241 16.84 7.30 23.50
C LYS A 241 15.65 8.22 23.18
N THR A 242 14.46 7.65 23.01
CA THR A 242 13.20 8.41 22.86
C THR A 242 13.04 9.48 23.94
N ASN A 243 13.63 9.24 25.12
CA ASN A 243 13.69 10.16 26.25
C ASN A 243 15.07 10.82 26.43
N ARG A 244 15.79 11.17 25.36
CA ARG A 244 16.85 12.18 25.51
C ARG A 244 16.13 13.52 25.58
N PRO A 245 15.99 14.17 26.76
CA PRO A 245 15.42 15.50 26.81
C PRO A 245 16.22 16.37 25.85
N GLN A 246 15.56 16.86 24.80
CA GLN A 246 16.15 17.75 23.83
C GLN A 246 16.62 18.98 24.61
N THR A 247 17.93 19.09 24.86
CA THR A 247 18.53 20.20 25.63
C THR A 247 18.51 21.53 24.88
N ARG A 248 17.79 21.61 23.75
CA ARG A 248 17.48 22.88 23.08
C ARG A 248 16.36 23.57 23.84
N ARG A 249 16.71 24.77 24.34
CA ARG A 249 15.86 25.87 24.84
C ARG A 249 14.37 25.62 24.66
N ARG A 250 13.64 25.66 25.77
CA ARG A 250 12.18 25.77 25.87
C ARG A 250 11.67 26.64 24.70
N ARG A 251 11.07 26.04 23.68
CA ARG A 251 10.33 26.81 22.66
C ARG A 251 9.14 27.37 23.41
N GLU A 252 9.16 28.65 23.72
CA GLU A 252 7.98 29.31 24.27
C GLU A 252 6.86 29.25 23.24
N ASN A 253 5.62 29.18 23.72
CA ASN A 253 4.44 29.20 22.86
C ASN A 253 4.31 30.59 22.23
N ASP A 254 4.94 30.77 21.07
CA ASP A 254 5.06 32.04 20.38
C ASP A 254 3.72 32.43 19.72
N GLN A 255 3.19 33.60 20.09
CA GLN A 255 1.91 34.13 19.59
C GLN A 255 1.84 34.16 18.04
N PRO A 256 2.87 34.64 17.30
CA PRO A 256 2.96 34.50 15.85
C PRO A 256 2.81 33.07 15.32
N SER A 257 3.35 32.07 16.02
CA SER A 257 3.23 30.66 15.62
C SER A 257 1.80 30.15 15.81
N PHE A 258 1.13 30.57 16.89
CA PHE A 258 -0.27 30.26 17.13
C PHE A 258 -1.20 30.89 16.07
N GLU A 259 -0.97 32.16 15.71
CA GLU A 259 -1.73 32.85 14.66
C GLU A 259 -1.55 32.18 13.29
N LYS A 260 -0.33 31.79 12.95
CA LYS A 260 -0.05 30.98 11.74
C LYS A 260 -0.81 29.66 11.76
N MET A 261 -0.88 28.96 12.90
CA MET A 261 -1.67 27.72 13.00
C MET A 261 -3.17 27.96 12.81
N ARG A 262 -3.72 29.07 13.34
CA ARG A 262 -5.13 29.44 13.11
C ARG A 262 -5.39 29.73 11.63
N GLN A 263 -4.49 30.42 10.96
CA GLN A 263 -4.60 30.68 9.52
C GLN A 263 -4.51 29.38 8.69
N ILE A 264 -3.58 28.48 9.03
CA ILE A 264 -3.45 27.17 8.37
C ILE A 264 -4.74 26.37 8.55
N ARG A 265 -5.29 26.31 9.77
CA ARG A 265 -6.57 25.65 10.04
C ARG A 265 -7.69 26.20 9.15
N LYS A 266 -7.86 27.53 9.11
CA LYS A 266 -8.85 28.18 8.24
C LYS A 266 -8.63 27.81 6.77
N ASN A 267 -7.40 27.86 6.28
CA ASN A 267 -7.08 27.50 4.90
C ASN A 267 -7.39 26.02 4.60
N MET A 268 -7.11 25.11 5.54
CA MET A 268 -7.42 23.68 5.39
C MET A 268 -8.94 23.42 5.40
N GLU A 269 -9.70 24.11 6.23
CA GLU A 269 -11.17 24.05 6.22
C GLU A 269 -11.74 24.52 4.85
N MET A 270 -11.16 25.56 4.26
CA MET A 270 -11.52 26.01 2.90
C MET A 270 -11.17 24.97 1.83
N VAL A 271 -9.97 24.38 1.90
CA VAL A 271 -9.56 23.33 0.96
C VAL A 271 -10.50 22.13 1.06
N TYR A 272 -10.85 21.73 2.28
CA TYR A 272 -11.77 20.62 2.52
C TYR A 272 -13.16 20.88 1.92
N ALA A 273 -13.70 22.09 2.08
CA ALA A 273 -14.96 22.50 1.45
C ALA A 273 -14.91 22.41 -0.09
N ILE A 274 -13.81 22.83 -0.72
CA ILE A 274 -13.63 22.73 -2.18
C ILE A 274 -13.56 21.27 -2.63
N VAL A 275 -12.83 20.42 -1.90
CA VAL A 275 -12.74 18.98 -2.20
C VAL A 275 -14.09 18.29 -2.04
N GLU A 276 -14.88 18.65 -1.02
CA GLU A 276 -16.24 18.14 -0.84
C GLU A 276 -17.18 18.55 -1.98
N LEU A 277 -17.12 19.81 -2.42
CA LEU A 277 -17.87 20.28 -3.60
C LEU A 277 -17.48 19.51 -4.85
N GLN A 278 -16.18 19.26 -5.03
CA GLN A 278 -15.65 18.48 -6.15
C GLN A 278 -16.15 17.03 -6.10
N LEU A 279 -16.14 16.38 -4.93
CA LEU A 279 -16.67 15.03 -4.73
C LEU A 279 -18.16 14.97 -5.09
N ARG A 280 -18.97 15.91 -4.57
CA ARG A 280 -20.40 16.02 -4.89
C ARG A 280 -20.65 16.22 -6.38
N ARG A 281 -19.84 17.05 -7.05
CA ARG A 281 -19.95 17.28 -8.49
C ARG A 281 -19.70 16.01 -9.29
N GLU A 282 -18.66 15.25 -8.96
CA GLU A 282 -18.36 14.00 -9.68
C GLU A 282 -19.41 12.92 -9.38
N GLN A 283 -19.94 12.85 -8.16
CA GLN A 283 -21.05 11.98 -7.80
C GLN A 283 -22.31 12.29 -8.63
N LEU A 284 -22.71 13.56 -8.74
CA LEU A 284 -23.87 13.97 -9.54
C LEU A 284 -23.68 13.71 -11.04
N LYS A 285 -22.46 13.89 -11.57
CA LYS A 285 -22.16 13.53 -12.96
C LYS A 285 -22.27 12.02 -13.19
N PHE A 286 -21.76 11.22 -12.26
CA PHE A 286 -21.89 9.77 -12.31
C PHE A 286 -23.36 9.35 -12.30
N GLU A 287 -24.16 9.92 -11.39
CA GLU A 287 -25.60 9.67 -11.31
C GLU A 287 -26.32 10.08 -12.61
N ALA A 288 -25.98 11.23 -13.19
CA ALA A 288 -26.57 11.68 -14.45
C ALA A 288 -26.29 10.69 -15.61
N VAL A 289 -25.05 10.21 -15.72
CA VAL A 289 -24.67 9.20 -16.72
C VAL A 289 -25.39 7.87 -16.45
N GLN A 290 -25.49 7.46 -15.19
CA GLN A 290 -26.22 6.24 -14.82
C GLN A 290 -27.71 6.33 -15.18
N CYS A 291 -28.35 7.47 -14.93
CA CYS A 291 -29.72 7.74 -15.37
C CYS A 291 -29.87 7.66 -16.89
N GLU A 292 -28.91 8.20 -17.64
CA GLU A 292 -28.91 8.14 -19.10
C GLU A 292 -28.77 6.69 -19.61
N ILE A 293 -27.83 5.93 -19.05
CA ILE A 293 -27.64 4.50 -19.37
C ILE A 293 -28.93 3.72 -19.09
N ASP A 294 -29.52 3.89 -17.91
CA ASP A 294 -30.73 3.17 -17.54
C ASP A 294 -31.93 3.55 -18.42
N ALA A 295 -32.07 4.83 -18.78
CA ALA A 295 -33.11 5.28 -19.71
C ALA A 295 -32.94 4.69 -21.11
N GLN A 296 -31.72 4.66 -21.64
CA GLN A 296 -31.43 4.05 -22.95
C GLN A 296 -31.65 2.54 -22.92
N MET A 297 -31.18 1.86 -21.87
CA MET A 297 -31.41 0.43 -21.70
C MET A 297 -32.90 0.10 -21.59
N LEU A 298 -33.68 0.90 -20.86
CA LEU A 298 -35.14 0.74 -20.79
C LEU A 298 -35.78 0.84 -22.18
N GLN A 299 -35.43 1.87 -22.96
CA GLN A 299 -35.95 2.04 -24.32
C GLN A 299 -35.61 0.87 -25.25
N ILE A 300 -34.39 0.35 -25.15
CA ILE A 300 -33.94 -0.82 -25.93
C ILE A 300 -34.75 -2.05 -25.50
N THR A 301 -34.84 -2.32 -24.20
CA THR A 301 -35.58 -3.48 -23.68
C THR A 301 -37.06 -3.42 -24.10
N LEU A 302 -37.73 -2.27 -23.93
CA LEU A 302 -39.13 -2.11 -24.35
C LEU A 302 -39.33 -2.25 -25.87
N ARG A 303 -38.31 -1.95 -26.68
CA ARG A 303 -38.38 -2.14 -28.14
C ARG A 303 -38.30 -3.61 -28.56
N HIS A 304 -37.54 -4.42 -27.83
CA HIS A 304 -37.26 -5.82 -28.19
C HIS A 304 -38.16 -6.83 -27.47
N GLU A 305 -38.59 -6.53 -26.24
CA GLU A 305 -39.47 -7.39 -25.47
C GLU A 305 -40.94 -7.25 -25.90
N PRO A 306 -41.73 -8.34 -25.81
CA PRO A 306 -43.14 -8.30 -26.10
C PRO A 306 -43.87 -7.36 -25.13
N ARG A 307 -44.93 -6.69 -25.61
CA ARG A 307 -45.73 -5.73 -24.82
C ARG A 307 -46.28 -6.30 -23.51
N THR A 308 -46.46 -7.61 -23.40
CA THR A 308 -46.91 -8.29 -22.17
C THR A 308 -45.92 -8.17 -21.02
N LEU A 309 -44.63 -7.97 -21.30
CA LEU A 309 -43.57 -7.84 -20.30
C LEU A 309 -43.22 -6.37 -20.00
N HIS A 310 -43.83 -5.40 -20.69
CA HIS A 310 -43.46 -3.99 -20.55
C HIS A 310 -43.70 -3.46 -19.13
N GLU A 311 -44.79 -3.85 -18.48
CA GLU A 311 -45.10 -3.43 -17.10
C GLU A 311 -44.07 -3.97 -16.09
N GLU A 312 -43.64 -5.22 -16.25
CA GLU A 312 -42.59 -5.81 -15.41
C GLU A 312 -41.24 -5.13 -15.65
N VAL A 313 -40.89 -4.90 -16.91
CA VAL A 313 -39.67 -4.18 -17.29
C VAL A 313 -39.68 -2.78 -16.70
N GLU A 314 -40.74 -1.99 -16.88
CA GLU A 314 -40.84 -0.64 -16.31
C GLU A 314 -40.72 -0.65 -14.78
N SER A 315 -41.34 -1.61 -14.10
CA SER A 315 -41.22 -1.80 -12.65
C SER A 315 -39.77 -2.07 -12.21
N THR A 316 -39.04 -2.92 -12.93
CA THR A 316 -37.63 -3.22 -12.62
C THR A 316 -36.72 -1.99 -12.75
N TYR A 317 -36.95 -1.15 -13.76
CA TYR A 317 -36.19 0.09 -13.95
C TYR A 317 -36.63 1.19 -12.98
N ALA A 318 -37.92 1.25 -12.61
CA ALA A 318 -38.42 2.17 -11.59
C ALA A 318 -37.86 1.87 -10.18
N ALA A 319 -37.50 0.61 -9.91
CA ALA A 319 -36.86 0.22 -8.66
C ALA A 319 -35.36 0.60 -8.58
N LYS A 320 -34.73 1.01 -9.69
CA LYS A 320 -33.32 1.41 -9.70
C LYS A 320 -33.12 2.77 -9.01
N PRO A 321 -31.97 3.02 -8.36
CA PRO A 321 -31.67 4.31 -7.73
C PRO A 321 -31.73 5.50 -8.69
N SER A 322 -31.42 5.27 -9.98
CA SER A 322 -31.47 6.28 -11.05
C SER A 322 -32.88 6.79 -11.36
N ALA A 323 -33.92 6.01 -11.03
CA ALA A 323 -35.32 6.40 -11.22
C ALA A 323 -35.94 7.07 -9.98
N ARG A 324 -35.14 7.35 -8.94
CA ARG A 324 -35.62 8.01 -7.72
C ARG A 324 -36.20 9.38 -8.05
N ALA A 325 -37.47 9.57 -7.72
CA ALA A 325 -38.12 10.88 -7.83
C ALA A 325 -37.42 11.92 -6.95
N LEU A 326 -37.19 13.11 -7.50
CA LEU A 326 -36.71 14.26 -6.74
C LEU A 326 -37.74 14.65 -5.68
N THR A 327 -37.28 14.92 -4.48
CA THR A 327 -38.10 15.51 -3.42
C THR A 327 -38.50 16.94 -3.80
N SER A 328 -39.59 17.46 -3.22
CA SER A 328 -40.02 18.86 -3.45
C SER A 328 -38.91 19.87 -3.17
N LYS A 329 -38.08 19.63 -2.15
CA LYS A 329 -36.92 20.47 -1.81
C LYS A 329 -35.81 20.42 -2.85
N GLU A 330 -35.55 19.26 -3.45
CA GLU A 330 -34.56 19.10 -4.53
C GLU A 330 -35.07 19.74 -5.83
N ALA A 331 -36.38 19.70 -6.09
CA ALA A 331 -37.00 20.33 -7.25
C ALA A 331 -36.98 21.88 -7.18
N GLU A 332 -37.01 22.47 -5.98
CA GLU A 332 -36.91 23.92 -5.74
C GLU A 332 -35.46 24.44 -5.68
N TRP A 333 -34.55 23.81 -6.43
CA TRP A 333 -33.15 24.23 -6.49
C TRP A 333 -33.04 25.69 -6.92
N SER A 334 -32.28 26.48 -6.17
CA SER A 334 -32.04 27.89 -6.47
C SER A 334 -30.57 28.22 -6.25
N ALA A 335 -29.97 28.81 -7.28
CA ALA A 335 -28.58 29.25 -7.28
C ALA A 335 -28.25 30.24 -6.14
N ALA A 336 -29.23 31.02 -5.67
CA ALA A 336 -29.05 32.05 -4.64
C ALA A 336 -29.20 31.53 -3.20
N LYS A 337 -29.73 30.31 -3.00
CA LYS A 337 -29.89 29.75 -1.66
C LYS A 337 -28.53 29.30 -1.11
N PRO A 338 -28.20 29.64 0.15
CA PRO A 338 -26.98 29.16 0.77
C PRO A 338 -27.01 27.63 0.89
N MET A 339 -25.89 26.98 0.59
CA MET A 339 -25.74 25.53 0.66
C MET A 339 -24.79 25.18 1.80
N SER A 340 -25.26 24.40 2.77
CA SER A 340 -24.40 23.85 3.82
C SER A 340 -23.73 22.56 3.34
N LEU A 341 -22.42 22.48 3.56
CA LEU A 341 -21.61 21.29 3.31
C LEU A 341 -21.53 20.44 4.59
N PRO A 342 -22.08 19.21 4.62
CA PRO A 342 -22.17 18.37 5.82
C PRO A 342 -20.82 17.89 6.33
N LEU A 343 -19.83 17.64 5.44
CA LEU A 343 -18.53 17.16 5.90
C LEU A 343 -17.69 18.32 6.41
N SER A 344 -17.55 19.39 5.64
CA SER A 344 -16.72 20.55 6.01
C SER A 344 -17.40 21.50 6.99
N GLN A 345 -18.71 21.41 7.16
CA GLN A 345 -19.54 22.32 7.97
C GLN A 345 -19.41 23.79 7.53
N VAL A 346 -19.05 24.02 6.27
CA VAL A 346 -18.93 25.35 5.68
C VAL A 346 -20.16 25.64 4.84
N GLU A 347 -20.63 26.88 4.86
CA GLU A 347 -21.70 27.33 3.98
C GLU A 347 -21.12 27.89 2.68
N VAL A 348 -21.74 27.58 1.55
CA VAL A 348 -21.46 28.20 0.26
C VAL A 348 -22.58 29.20 0.00
N VAL A 349 -22.21 30.47 -0.20
CA VAL A 349 -23.14 31.59 -0.36
C VAL A 349 -22.83 32.37 -1.62
N MET A 350 -23.88 32.89 -2.25
CA MET A 350 -23.72 33.86 -3.35
C MET A 350 -23.43 35.23 -2.75
N ARG A 351 -22.29 35.81 -3.14
CA ARG A 351 -21.87 37.16 -2.73
C ARG A 351 -22.62 38.22 -3.54
N SER A 352 -22.56 39.46 -3.07
CA SER A 352 -23.20 40.62 -3.71
C SER A 352 -22.65 40.93 -5.11
N ASP A 353 -21.45 40.46 -5.43
CA ASP A 353 -20.82 40.56 -6.75
C ASP A 353 -21.27 39.45 -7.73
N GLY A 354 -22.19 38.57 -7.31
CA GLY A 354 -22.67 37.44 -8.09
C GLY A 354 -21.72 36.22 -8.08
N THR A 355 -20.62 36.28 -7.35
CA THR A 355 -19.68 35.15 -7.21
C THR A 355 -20.07 34.23 -6.05
N TYR A 356 -19.74 32.94 -6.16
CA TYR A 356 -19.86 32.02 -5.03
C TYR A 356 -18.65 32.14 -4.11
N GLY A 357 -18.91 32.21 -2.81
CA GLY A 357 -17.88 32.21 -1.78
C GLY A 357 -18.27 31.37 -0.57
N LEU A 358 -17.31 31.13 0.31
CA LEU A 358 -17.57 30.50 1.60
C LEU A 358 -18.18 31.54 2.56
N GLY A 359 -19.31 31.20 3.15
CA GLY A 359 -20.10 32.01 4.07
C GLY A 359 -19.90 31.66 5.54
N GLY A 360 -20.51 32.45 6.42
CA GLY A 360 -20.35 32.38 7.88
C GLY A 360 -19.37 33.42 8.44
N GLU A 361 -19.56 33.82 9.70
CA GLU A 361 -18.77 34.87 10.37
C GLU A 361 -17.25 34.61 10.33
N ARG A 362 -16.84 33.34 10.29
CA ARG A 362 -15.43 32.92 10.26
C ARG A 362 -14.73 33.22 8.93
N TYR A 363 -15.51 33.33 7.85
CA TYR A 363 -15.03 33.53 6.47
C TYR A 363 -15.39 34.89 5.89
N ALA A 364 -16.16 35.70 6.63
CA ALA A 364 -16.42 37.09 6.29
C ALA A 364 -15.09 37.83 6.07
N MET A 365 -15.00 38.61 5.00
CA MET A 365 -13.88 39.52 4.81
C MET A 365 -13.92 40.53 5.96
N ALA A 366 -12.79 40.78 6.61
CA ALA A 366 -12.70 41.85 7.58
C ALA A 366 -13.14 43.12 6.84
N VAL A 367 -14.26 43.71 7.26
CA VAL A 367 -14.68 45.01 6.77
C VAL A 367 -13.58 45.97 7.23
N THR A 368 -12.65 46.30 6.33
CA THR A 368 -11.73 47.39 6.54
C THR A 368 -12.60 48.64 6.56
N GLY A 369 -13.04 49.03 7.76
CA GLY A 369 -13.74 50.27 7.97
C GLY A 369 -12.84 51.38 7.44
N ALA A 370 -13.27 52.01 6.35
CA ALA A 370 -12.88 53.36 6.05
C ALA A 370 -13.35 54.22 7.23
N ALA A 371 -12.45 54.44 8.19
CA ALA A 371 -12.60 55.51 9.16
C ALA A 371 -12.56 56.80 8.34
N GLY A 372 -13.71 57.45 8.23
CA GLY A 372 -13.85 58.76 7.61
C GLY A 372 -12.94 59.77 8.29
N GLY A 373 -12.29 60.58 7.46
CA GLY A 373 -11.79 61.90 7.84
C GLY A 373 -12.85 62.95 7.61
#